data_AF-A0A7C4TFW1-F1
#
_entry.id   AF-A0A7C4TFW1-F1
#
_cell.length_a   1.000
_cell.length_b   1.000
_cell.length_c   1.000
_cell.angle_alpha   90.00
_cell.angle_beta   90.00
_cell.angle_gamma   90.00
#
_symmetry.space_group_name_H-M   'P 1'
#
loop_
_entity.id
_entity.type
_entity.pdbx_description
1 polymer ?
#
loop_
_entity_poly.entity_id
_entity_poly.type
_entity_poly.pdbx_seq_one_letter_code
_entity_poly.pdbx_strand_id
1 'polypeptide(L)' 'MHGNVINSTENGFNVTILGATGAVGRAMIQTLDRRNFPVARLKLLA' A
#
# COMPACT_ATOMS: atom_id res chain seq x y z
N MET A 1 13.95 36.38 -0.97
CA MET A 1 13.65 35.62 0.27
C MET A 1 12.16 35.30 0.26
N HIS A 2 11.74 34.13 -0.23
CA HIS A 2 10.34 33.68 -0.18
C HIS A 2 10.28 32.15 -0.28
N GLY A 3 9.65 31.53 0.72
CA GLY A 3 8.88 30.28 0.62
C GLY A 3 9.66 28.98 0.46
N ASN A 4 9.92 28.29 1.57
CA ASN A 4 10.32 26.89 1.59
C ASN A 4 9.15 26.01 1.11
N VAL A 5 9.29 25.33 -0.03
CA VAL A 5 8.35 24.28 -0.46
C VAL A 5 8.82 22.98 0.17
N ILE A 6 8.27 22.63 1.34
CA ILE A 6 8.34 21.26 1.87
C ILE A 6 7.07 20.53 1.49
N ASN A 7 7.07 19.89 0.31
CA ASN A 7 6.01 18.96 -0.03
C ASN A 7 6.09 17.76 0.93
N SER A 8 4.99 17.55 1.64
CA SER A 8 4.82 16.51 2.65
C SER A 8 5.13 15.13 2.07
N THR A 9 5.94 14.38 2.80
CA THR A 9 6.26 12.98 2.56
C THR A 9 4.99 12.15 2.39
N GLU A 10 4.73 11.68 1.16
CA GLU A 10 3.70 10.68 0.88
C GLU A 10 4.13 9.33 1.50
N ASN A 11 3.87 9.19 2.81
CA ASN A 11 4.28 8.03 3.60
C ASN A 11 3.36 6.84 3.34
N GLY A 12 3.60 6.10 2.27
CA GLY A 12 2.98 4.80 2.07
C GLY A 12 3.63 4.02 0.93
N PHE A 13 3.52 2.70 1.00
CA PHE A 13 4.11 1.79 0.03
C PHE A 13 3.14 1.48 -1.11
N ASN A 14 3.68 1.37 -2.31
CA ASN A 14 2.96 0.82 -3.46
C ASN A 14 3.10 -0.70 -3.45
N VAL A 15 2.02 -1.41 -3.16
CA VAL A 15 1.98 -2.86 -2.99
C VAL A 15 1.22 -3.49 -4.16
N THR A 16 1.80 -4.52 -4.77
CA THR A 16 1.12 -5.33 -5.80
C THR A 16 1.06 -6.78 -5.35
N ILE A 17 -0.13 -7.37 -5.37
CA ILE A 17 -0.36 -8.77 -4.98
C ILE A 17 -0.71 -9.57 -6.24
N LEU A 18 0.13 -10.55 -6.57
CA LEU A 18 -0.13 -11.54 -7.62
C LEU A 18 -1.01 -12.67 -7.07
N GLY A 19 -1.97 -13.15 -7.85
CA GLY A 19 -2.86 -14.22 -7.42
C GLY A 19 -3.71 -13.82 -6.22
N ALA A 20 -4.17 -12.56 -6.20
CA ALA A 20 -4.99 -12.00 -5.12
C ALA A 20 -6.30 -12.78 -4.88
N THR A 21 -6.73 -13.57 -5.87
CA THR A 21 -7.89 -14.46 -5.86
C THR A 21 -7.66 -15.76 -5.06
N GLY A 22 -6.39 -16.20 -4.97
CA GLY A 22 -5.99 -17.40 -4.24
C GLY A 22 -6.17 -17.27 -2.72
N ALA A 23 -6.03 -18.39 -2.01
CA ALA A 23 -6.09 -18.40 -0.54
C ALA A 23 -5.01 -17.50 0.09
N VAL A 24 -3.80 -17.51 -0.49
CA VAL A 24 -2.67 -16.71 -0.03
C VAL A 24 -2.87 -15.23 -0.29
N GLY A 25 -3.37 -14.85 -1.48
CA GLY A 25 -3.63 -13.46 -1.84
C GLY A 25 -4.64 -12.79 -0.90
N ARG A 26 -5.73 -13.50 -0.57
CA ARG A 26 -6.72 -13.05 0.42
C ARG A 26 -6.12 -12.92 1.82
N ALA A 27 -5.28 -13.86 2.24
CA ALA A 27 -4.59 -13.81 3.53
C ALA A 27 -3.61 -12.62 3.62
N MET A 28 -2.91 -12.30 2.53
CA MET A 28 -2.05 -11.12 2.47
C MET A 28 -2.84 -9.83 2.66
N ILE A 29 -3.97 -9.67 1.96
CA ILE A 29 -4.83 -8.48 2.10
C ILE A 29 -5.30 -8.32 3.55
N GLN A 30 -5.80 -9.39 4.17
CA GLN A 30 -6.21 -9.35 5.57
C GLN A 30 -5.06 -9.04 6.54
N THR A 31 -3.84 -9.46 6.20
CA THR A 31 -2.66 -9.19 7.03
C THR A 31 -2.24 -7.73 6.95
N LEU A 32 -2.28 -7.14 5.75
CA LEU A 32 -2.01 -5.71 5.55
C LEU A 32 -3.03 -4.85 6.30
N ASP A 33 -4.32 -5.22 6.21
CA ASP A 33 -5.42 -4.56 6.92
C ASP A 33 -5.25 -4.65 8.45
N ARG A 34 -5.09 -5.87 9.00
CA ARG A 34 -4.90 -6.07 10.45
C ARG A 34 -3.69 -5.37 11.03
N ARG A 35 -2.64 -5.17 10.23
CA ARG A 35 -1.40 -4.51 10.67
C ARG A 35 -1.42 -3.00 10.45
N ASN A 36 -2.52 -2.43 9.92
CA ASN A 36 -2.57 -1.03 9.45
C ASN A 36 -1.33 -0.69 8.62
N PHE A 37 -0.96 -1.60 7.71
CA PHE A 37 0.23 -1.40 6.91
C PHE A 37 0.05 -0.15 6.04
N PRO A 38 1.03 0.76 5.99
CA PRO A 38 0.88 2.02 5.25
C PRO A 38 0.93 1.73 3.74
N VAL A 39 -0.22 1.37 3.15
CA VAL A 39 -0.37 1.16 1.70
C VAL A 39 -0.81 2.47 1.06
N ALA A 40 0.05 3.06 0.23
CA ALA A 40 -0.32 4.22 -0.60
C ALA A 40 -1.15 3.79 -1.83
N ARG A 41 -0.78 2.65 -2.43
CA ARG A 41 -1.48 2.10 -3.61
C ARG A 41 -1.46 0.60 -3.58
N LEU A 42 -2.62 -0.04 -3.66
CA LEU A 42 -2.75 -1.49 -3.76
C LEU A 42 -3.16 -1.88 -5.18
N LYS A 43 -2.40 -2.75 -5.83
CA LYS A 43 -2.76 -3.34 -7.13
C LYS A 43 -2.93 -4.85 -6.97
N LEU A 44 -4.11 -5.35 -7.32
CA LEU A 44 -4.42 -6.77 -7.31
C LEU A 44 -4.35 -7.29 -8.73
N LEU A 45 -3.55 -8.34 -8.93
CA LEU A 45 -3.42 -9.04 -10.20
C LEU A 45 -4.04 -10.42 -10.04
N ALA A 46 -4.96 -10.73 -10.96
CA ALA A 46 -5.71 -11.98 -11.00
C ALA A 46 -4.83 -13.13 -11.49
#